data_AF-A0A199W875-F1
#
_entry.id   AF-A0A199W875-F1
#
_cell.length_a   1.000
_cell.length_b   1.000
_cell.length_c   1.000
_cell.angle_alpha   90.00
_cell.angle_beta   90.00
_cell.angle_gamma   90.00
#
_symmetry.space_group_name_H-M   'P 1'
#
loop_
_entity.id
_entity.type
_entity.pdbx_description
1 polymer ?
#
loop_
_entity_poly.entity_id
_entity_poly.type
_entity_poly.pdbx_seq_one_letter_code
_entity_poly.pdbx_strand_id
1 'polypeptide(L)'
;MDTGGNSLSSPVCGGEARRRVCYFYDPEVGDYYYGSGHVMRPLRITITHDLVVKYGLLDRMKVFFPRRAEKSDFCRFHTDDYVDFLRETSPLMPLATSVAKRFNISDEDCPLFLNLYDFCRSYAGASLDAAARLNEGAYDIAINWSGGLHHAKRDNASGFCYVNDIVLAILELLKCYKRVLYVDIDVHHGDGWRGFLHNRQSNDRFVPSIWRFLPQDRRHR
;
A
#
# COMPACT_ATOMS: atom_id res chain seq x y z
N MET A 1 30.14 0.71 -29.16
CA MET A 1 29.24 1.85 -28.85
C MET A 1 28.61 1.52 -27.51
N ASP A 2 29.17 2.10 -26.45
CA ASP A 2 28.71 1.92 -25.07
C ASP A 2 27.40 2.69 -24.88
N THR A 3 26.34 1.98 -24.51
CA THR A 3 25.09 2.60 -24.05
C THR A 3 25.19 2.80 -22.55
N GLY A 4 25.44 4.05 -22.14
CA GLY A 4 25.54 4.47 -20.75
C GLY A 4 24.24 4.35 -19.98
N GLY A 5 24.10 3.24 -19.24
CA GLY A 5 23.14 3.12 -18.15
C GLY A 5 23.82 3.43 -16.81
N ASN A 6 23.27 4.38 -16.04
CA ASN A 6 23.69 4.72 -14.67
C ASN A 6 23.29 3.65 -13.64
N SER A 7 23.35 2.37 -14.00
CA SER A 7 23.25 1.28 -13.04
C SER A 7 24.62 1.09 -12.41
N LEU A 8 24.75 1.38 -11.12
CA LEU A 8 25.91 0.94 -10.35
C LEU A 8 26.10 -0.57 -10.61
N SER A 9 27.28 -0.96 -11.06
CA SER A 9 27.68 -2.37 -11.10
C SER A 9 27.48 -2.94 -9.70
N SER A 10 26.50 -3.84 -9.55
CA SER A 10 26.34 -4.58 -8.30
C SER A 10 27.64 -5.35 -8.06
N PRO A 11 28.28 -5.22 -6.88
CA PRO A 11 29.47 -5.99 -6.61
C PRO A 11 29.05 -7.47 -6.62
N VAL A 12 29.57 -8.21 -7.60
CA VAL A 12 29.46 -9.66 -7.65
C VAL A 12 30.37 -10.19 -6.54
N CYS A 13 29.89 -10.17 -5.30
CA CYS A 13 30.41 -11.04 -4.27
C CYS A 13 29.97 -12.46 -4.62
N GLY A 14 30.95 -13.36 -4.76
CA GLY A 14 30.78 -14.65 -5.42
C GLY A 14 29.60 -15.48 -4.92
N GLY A 15 28.91 -16.11 -5.86
CA GLY A 15 28.09 -17.31 -5.61
C GLY A 15 26.69 -17.12 -5.03
N GLU A 16 26.11 -15.91 -4.98
CA GLU A 16 24.72 -15.78 -4.53
C GLU A 16 23.72 -16.15 -5.64
N ALA A 17 22.86 -17.13 -5.34
CA ALA A 17 21.73 -17.49 -6.20
C ALA A 17 20.87 -16.26 -6.51
N ARG A 18 20.38 -16.17 -7.75
CA ARG A 18 19.51 -15.07 -8.20
C ARG A 18 18.29 -14.99 -7.27
N ARG A 19 18.06 -13.82 -6.64
CA ARG A 19 16.92 -13.58 -5.75
C ARG A 19 15.61 -13.91 -6.46
N ARG A 20 14.73 -14.64 -5.78
CA ARG A 20 13.38 -15.00 -6.24
C ARG A 20 12.46 -13.82 -6.00
N VAL A 21 11.91 -13.28 -7.08
CA VAL A 21 11.03 -12.12 -7.06
C VAL A 21 9.60 -12.56 -7.36
N CYS A 22 8.65 -12.11 -6.56
CA CYS A 22 7.23 -12.16 -6.92
C CYS A 22 6.66 -10.75 -7.11
N TYR A 23 5.67 -10.65 -7.98
CA TYR A 23 5.04 -9.40 -8.38
C TYR A 23 3.53 -9.56 -8.42
N PHE A 24 2.82 -8.62 -7.79
CA PHE A 24 1.38 -8.63 -7.66
C PHE A 24 0.76 -7.62 -8.62
N TYR A 25 -0.21 -8.09 -9.39
CA TYR A 25 -0.96 -7.25 -10.30
C TYR A 25 -2.40 -7.73 -10.42
N ASP A 26 -3.32 -6.79 -10.26
CA ASP A 26 -4.74 -6.95 -10.54
C ASP A 26 -5.05 -6.17 -11.83
N PRO A 27 -5.50 -6.85 -12.92
CA PRO A 27 -5.86 -6.18 -14.16
C PRO A 27 -6.94 -5.10 -14.01
N GLU A 28 -7.81 -5.21 -13.00
CA GLU A 28 -8.92 -4.26 -12.77
C GLU A 28 -8.47 -2.99 -12.04
N VAL A 29 -7.22 -2.93 -11.55
CA VAL A 29 -6.75 -1.81 -10.71
C VAL A 29 -6.79 -0.47 -11.44
N GLY A 30 -6.66 -0.48 -12.77
CA GLY A 30 -6.70 0.73 -13.60
C GLY A 30 -8.10 1.33 -13.76
N ASP A 31 -9.14 0.54 -13.51
CA ASP A 31 -10.54 0.92 -13.76
C ASP A 31 -11.15 1.72 -12.61
N TYR A 32 -10.51 1.71 -11.44
CA TYR A 32 -10.96 2.51 -10.30
C TYR A 32 -10.75 4.00 -10.56
N TYR A 33 -11.81 4.79 -10.31
CA TYR A 33 -11.87 6.20 -10.64
C TYR A 33 -12.23 7.04 -9.42
N TYR A 34 -11.26 7.79 -8.89
CA TYR A 34 -11.45 8.64 -7.71
C TYR A 34 -12.43 9.81 -7.93
N GLY A 35 -12.69 10.20 -9.17
CA GLY A 35 -13.58 11.32 -9.48
C GLY A 35 -13.01 12.27 -10.54
N SER A 36 -13.87 13.17 -11.00
CA SER A 36 -13.48 14.23 -11.93
C SER A 36 -12.53 15.21 -11.25
N GLY A 37 -11.48 15.63 -11.96
CA GLY A 37 -10.48 16.55 -11.41
C GLY A 37 -9.53 15.98 -10.35
N HIS A 38 -9.80 14.82 -9.76
CA HIS A 38 -8.97 14.25 -8.71
C HIS A 38 -7.56 13.84 -9.21
N VAL A 39 -6.54 14.02 -8.37
CA VAL A 39 -5.12 13.83 -8.76
C VAL A 39 -4.65 12.37 -8.66
N MET A 40 -5.20 11.57 -7.75
CA MET A 40 -4.95 10.13 -7.69
C MET A 40 -5.57 9.43 -8.90
N ARG A 41 -4.73 8.76 -9.70
CA ARG A 41 -5.13 8.01 -10.90
C ARG A 41 -4.61 6.56 -10.82
N PRO A 42 -5.43 5.59 -10.37
CA PRO A 42 -5.03 4.17 -10.30
C PRO A 42 -4.53 3.59 -11.63
N LEU A 43 -4.96 4.15 -12.77
CA LEU A 43 -4.43 3.88 -14.12
C LEU A 43 -2.89 3.88 -14.21
N ARG A 44 -2.20 4.66 -13.38
CA ARG A 44 -0.72 4.68 -13.33
C ARG A 44 -0.12 3.28 -13.07
N ILE A 45 -0.84 2.42 -12.36
CA ILE A 45 -0.42 1.06 -12.01
C ILE A 45 -0.50 0.17 -13.25
N THR A 46 -1.57 0.26 -14.04
CA THR A 46 -1.72 -0.41 -15.33
C THR A 46 -0.64 0.02 -16.32
N ILE A 47 -0.37 1.33 -16.42
CA ILE A 47 0.72 1.85 -17.28
C ILE A 47 2.08 1.29 -16.84
N THR A 48 2.32 1.21 -15.52
CA THR A 48 3.56 0.61 -14.98
C THR A 48 3.65 -0.87 -15.33
N HIS A 49 2.55 -1.62 -15.20
CA HIS A 49 2.49 -3.03 -15.58
C HIS A 49 2.82 -3.22 -17.07
N ASP A 50 2.21 -2.41 -17.95
CA ASP A 50 2.47 -2.49 -19.39
C ASP A 50 3.93 -2.26 -19.74
N LEU A 51 4.58 -1.29 -19.09
CA LEU A 51 6.02 -1.06 -19.26
C LEU A 51 6.83 -2.28 -18.78
N VAL A 52 6.52 -2.83 -17.60
CA VAL A 52 7.16 -4.03 -17.06
C VAL A 52 7.04 -5.21 -18.03
N VAL A 53 5.87 -5.39 -18.66
CA VAL A 53 5.63 -6.39 -19.72
C VAL A 53 6.50 -6.11 -20.95
N LYS A 54 6.47 -4.87 -21.47
CA LYS A 54 7.19 -4.50 -22.70
C LYS A 54 8.71 -4.61 -22.56
N TYR A 55 9.24 -4.42 -21.35
CA TYR A 55 10.66 -4.64 -21.06
C TYR A 55 11.02 -6.11 -20.82
N GLY A 56 10.09 -7.06 -20.91
CA GLY A 56 10.34 -8.49 -20.69
C GLY A 56 10.70 -8.83 -19.25
N LEU A 57 10.31 -7.98 -18.27
CA LEU A 57 10.68 -8.18 -16.87
C LEU A 57 9.84 -9.26 -16.19
N LEU A 58 8.65 -9.58 -16.72
CA LEU A 58 7.82 -10.66 -16.18
C LEU A 58 8.53 -12.02 -16.22
N ASP A 59 9.37 -12.27 -17.22
CA ASP A 59 10.16 -13.52 -17.34
C ASP A 59 11.16 -13.71 -16.20
N ARG A 60 11.42 -12.64 -15.45
CA ARG A 60 12.36 -12.61 -14.33
C ARG A 60 11.68 -12.72 -12.98
N MET A 61 10.35 -12.82 -12.89
CA MET A 61 9.60 -12.85 -11.64
C MET A 61 8.33 -13.70 -11.72
N LYS A 62 7.83 -14.17 -10.56
CA LYS A 62 6.53 -14.85 -10.51
C LYS A 62 5.42 -13.82 -10.35
N VAL A 63 4.48 -13.79 -11.30
CA VAL A 63 3.30 -12.93 -11.23
C VAL A 63 2.19 -13.65 -10.44
N PHE A 64 1.55 -12.91 -9.54
CA PHE A 64 0.39 -13.35 -8.78
C PHE A 64 -0.78 -12.39 -8.97
N PHE A 65 -1.97 -12.96 -9.09
CA PHE A 65 -3.21 -12.23 -8.91
C PHE A 65 -3.46 -12.07 -7.40
N PRO A 66 -3.70 -10.86 -6.89
CA PRO A 66 -3.83 -10.64 -5.46
C PRO A 66 -5.14 -11.22 -4.93
N ARG A 67 -5.08 -11.88 -3.77
CA ARG A 67 -6.30 -12.23 -3.03
C ARG A 67 -7.03 -10.94 -2.66
N ARG A 68 -8.37 -10.98 -2.58
CA ARG A 68 -9.13 -9.89 -1.97
C ARG A 68 -9.00 -10.00 -0.44
N ALA A 69 -8.56 -8.93 0.22
CA ALA A 69 -8.55 -8.90 1.69
C ALA A 69 -9.98 -9.00 2.25
N GLU A 70 -10.10 -9.60 3.43
CA GLU A 70 -11.36 -9.71 4.16
C GLU A 70 -11.49 -8.63 5.24
N LYS A 71 -12.69 -8.44 5.79
CA LYS A 71 -12.89 -7.55 6.96
C LYS A 71 -11.94 -7.92 8.11
N SER A 72 -11.78 -9.21 8.37
CA SER A 72 -10.89 -9.73 9.41
C SER A 72 -9.44 -9.30 9.21
N ASP A 73 -8.97 -9.19 7.96
CA ASP A 73 -7.65 -8.66 7.64
C ASP A 73 -7.54 -7.18 8.03
N PHE A 74 -8.52 -6.36 7.65
CA PHE A 74 -8.51 -4.92 7.92
C PHE A 74 -8.57 -4.61 9.41
N CYS A 75 -9.42 -5.33 10.15
CA CYS A 75 -9.62 -5.13 11.59
C CYS A 75 -8.38 -5.47 12.44
N ARG A 76 -7.33 -6.06 11.86
CA ARG A 76 -6.02 -6.23 12.53
C ARG A 76 -5.37 -4.89 12.89
N PHE A 77 -5.71 -3.83 12.16
CA PHE A 77 -5.26 -2.48 12.43
C PHE A 77 -6.45 -1.53 12.58
N HIS A 78 -7.34 -1.50 11.60
CA HIS A 78 -8.46 -0.58 11.53
C HIS A 78 -9.55 -0.91 12.55
N THR A 79 -10.36 0.07 12.93
CA THR A 79 -11.52 -0.17 13.80
C THR A 79 -12.65 -0.85 13.03
N ASP A 80 -13.42 -1.72 13.70
CA ASP A 80 -14.52 -2.46 13.07
C ASP A 80 -15.56 -1.54 12.43
N ASP A 81 -15.92 -0.45 13.09
CA ASP A 81 -16.89 0.54 12.61
C ASP A 81 -16.42 1.27 11.35
N TYR A 82 -15.12 1.57 11.24
CA TYR A 82 -14.56 2.18 10.04
C TYR A 82 -14.53 1.18 8.87
N VAL A 83 -14.20 -0.08 9.14
CA VAL A 83 -14.23 -1.12 8.10
C VAL A 83 -15.65 -1.43 7.64
N ASP A 84 -16.61 -1.50 8.57
CA ASP A 84 -18.03 -1.66 8.24
C ASP A 84 -18.54 -0.48 7.41
N PHE A 85 -18.14 0.74 7.78
CA PHE A 85 -18.42 1.93 6.97
C PHE A 85 -17.89 1.80 5.54
N LEU A 86 -16.60 1.46 5.34
CA LEU A 86 -16.03 1.31 4.00
C LEU A 86 -16.72 0.22 3.18
N ARG A 87 -17.19 -0.85 3.84
CA ARG A 87 -17.89 -1.96 3.19
C ARG A 87 -19.30 -1.60 2.75
N GLU A 88 -20.00 -0.79 3.53
CA GLU A 88 -21.43 -0.50 3.35
C GLU A 88 -21.68 0.81 2.58
N THR A 89 -20.67 1.69 2.54
CA THR A 89 -20.79 2.99 1.87
C THR A 89 -20.78 2.87 0.35
N SER A 90 -21.51 3.76 -0.31
CA SER A 90 -21.59 3.87 -1.76
C SER A 90 -21.75 5.33 -2.16
N PRO A 91 -21.14 5.78 -3.27
CA PRO A 91 -21.36 7.15 -3.76
C PRO A 91 -22.81 7.43 -4.18
N LEU A 92 -23.64 6.38 -4.32
CA LEU A 92 -25.07 6.50 -4.65
C LEU A 92 -25.96 6.69 -3.42
N MET A 93 -25.41 6.62 -2.21
CA MET A 93 -26.16 6.74 -0.96
C MET A 93 -25.86 8.07 -0.27
N PRO A 94 -26.86 8.72 0.37
CA PRO A 94 -26.62 9.91 1.17
C PRO A 94 -25.68 9.61 2.34
N LEU A 95 -24.64 10.42 2.50
CA LEU A 95 -23.71 10.34 3.62
C LEU A 95 -23.98 11.47 4.63
N ALA A 96 -24.31 11.10 5.86
CA ALA A 96 -24.49 12.08 6.93
C ALA A 96 -23.20 12.86 7.20
N THR A 97 -23.29 14.19 7.33
CA THR A 97 -22.12 15.07 7.55
C THR A 97 -21.29 14.67 8.76
N SER A 98 -21.92 14.19 9.83
CA SER A 98 -21.23 13.69 11.02
C SER A 98 -20.36 12.46 10.74
N VAL A 99 -20.85 11.55 9.89
CA VAL A 99 -20.12 10.34 9.46
C VAL A 99 -18.98 10.70 8.52
N ALA A 100 -19.25 11.58 7.54
CA ALA A 100 -18.21 12.09 6.63
C ALA A 100 -17.06 12.73 7.40
N LYS A 101 -17.37 13.58 8.40
CA LYS A 101 -16.37 14.20 9.26
C LYS A 101 -15.62 13.19 10.13
N ARG A 102 -16.31 12.19 10.69
CA ARG A 102 -15.70 11.15 11.55
C ARG A 102 -14.68 10.31 10.78
N PHE A 103 -15.03 9.86 9.58
CA PHE A 103 -14.19 8.99 8.76
C PHE A 103 -13.32 9.75 7.73
N ASN A 104 -13.34 11.08 7.79
CA ASN A 104 -12.62 12.01 6.93
C ASN A 104 -12.84 11.76 5.43
N ILE A 105 -14.11 11.74 5.05
CA ILE A 105 -14.57 11.57 3.66
C ILE A 105 -14.96 12.94 3.10
N SER A 106 -14.38 13.29 1.96
CA SER A 106 -14.61 14.55 1.26
C SER A 106 -14.31 14.39 -0.23
N ASP A 107 -14.99 15.18 -1.08
CA ASP A 107 -14.80 15.09 -2.54
C ASP A 107 -13.38 15.49 -2.98
N GLU A 108 -12.68 16.30 -2.18
CA GLU A 108 -11.35 16.83 -2.50
C GLU A 108 -10.19 15.91 -2.10
N ASP A 109 -10.26 15.25 -0.92
CA ASP A 109 -9.15 14.45 -0.38
C ASP A 109 -9.44 12.95 -0.37
N CYS A 110 -10.61 12.51 0.08
CA CYS A 110 -10.95 11.08 0.17
C CYS A 110 -12.39 10.86 -0.32
N PRO A 111 -12.63 10.97 -1.64
CA PRO A 111 -13.98 10.86 -2.21
C PRO A 111 -14.53 9.44 -2.07
N LEU A 112 -15.85 9.31 -2.05
CA LEU A 112 -16.47 8.00 -2.29
C LEU A 112 -16.57 7.76 -3.80
N PHE A 113 -16.20 6.56 -4.23
CA PHE A 113 -16.35 6.14 -5.62
C PHE A 113 -16.82 4.69 -5.71
N LEU A 114 -17.30 4.30 -6.89
CA LEU A 114 -17.82 2.96 -7.12
C LEU A 114 -16.75 1.91 -6.83
N ASN A 115 -17.13 0.87 -6.10
CA ASN A 115 -16.25 -0.24 -5.71
C ASN A 115 -15.03 0.19 -4.85
N LEU A 116 -15.11 1.29 -4.11
CA LEU A 116 -14.07 1.73 -3.18
C LEU A 116 -13.60 0.61 -2.23
N TYR A 117 -14.54 -0.19 -1.70
CA TYR A 117 -14.17 -1.30 -0.81
C TYR A 117 -13.34 -2.36 -1.56
N ASP A 118 -13.73 -2.73 -2.78
CA ASP A 118 -12.98 -3.71 -3.57
C ASP A 118 -11.61 -3.19 -4.01
N PHE A 119 -11.48 -1.88 -4.28
CA PHE A 119 -10.19 -1.23 -4.46
C PHE A 119 -9.29 -1.45 -3.24
N CYS A 120 -9.81 -1.17 -2.03
CA CYS A 120 -9.12 -1.40 -0.77
C CYS A 120 -8.71 -2.86 -0.58
N ARG A 121 -9.62 -3.80 -0.90
CA ARG A 121 -9.36 -5.23 -0.78
C ARG A 121 -8.30 -5.73 -1.75
N SER A 122 -8.22 -5.15 -2.94
CA SER A 122 -7.23 -5.49 -3.95
C SER A 122 -5.81 -5.19 -3.48
N TYR A 123 -5.50 -3.91 -3.22
CA TYR A 123 -4.14 -3.52 -2.90
C TYR A 123 -3.68 -4.03 -1.53
N ALA A 124 -4.57 -4.09 -0.54
CA ALA A 124 -4.23 -4.59 0.78
C ALA A 124 -4.04 -6.12 0.79
N GLY A 125 -4.85 -6.84 0.03
CA GLY A 125 -4.70 -8.28 -0.13
C GLY A 125 -3.41 -8.66 -0.84
N ALA A 126 -2.98 -7.86 -1.83
CA ALA A 126 -1.66 -7.98 -2.45
C ALA A 126 -0.52 -7.82 -1.44
N SER A 127 -0.54 -6.76 -0.62
CA SER A 127 0.50 -6.51 0.40
C SER A 127 0.53 -7.59 1.49
N LEU A 128 -0.64 -8.13 1.87
CA LEU A 128 -0.74 -9.24 2.83
C LEU A 128 -0.22 -10.57 2.26
N ASP A 129 -0.59 -10.93 1.02
CA ASP A 129 -0.06 -12.15 0.39
C ASP A 129 1.44 -12.04 0.12
N ALA A 130 1.91 -10.87 -0.28
CA ALA A 130 3.34 -10.57 -0.40
C ALA A 130 4.09 -10.83 0.92
N ALA A 131 3.59 -10.29 2.04
CA ALA A 131 4.20 -10.49 3.35
C ALA A 131 4.15 -11.95 3.83
N ALA A 132 3.04 -12.65 3.59
CA ALA A 132 2.91 -14.08 3.93
C ALA A 132 3.94 -14.93 3.17
N ARG A 133 4.12 -14.69 1.87
CA ARG A 133 5.12 -15.39 1.05
C ARG A 133 6.57 -15.13 1.46
N LEU A 134 6.86 -13.92 1.96
CA LEU A 134 8.16 -13.60 2.54
C LEU A 134 8.37 -14.38 3.85
N ASN A 135 7.35 -14.43 4.72
CA ASN A 135 7.39 -15.21 5.96
C ASN A 135 7.59 -16.71 5.72
N GLU A 136 7.01 -17.26 4.66
CA GLU A 136 7.18 -18.66 4.23
C GLU A 136 8.56 -18.96 3.65
N GLY A 137 9.37 -17.92 3.36
CA GLY A 137 10.64 -18.07 2.65
C GLY A 137 10.47 -18.51 1.18
N ALA A 138 9.28 -18.35 0.61
CA ALA A 138 8.97 -18.72 -0.78
C ALA A 138 9.62 -17.77 -1.79
N TYR A 139 9.79 -16.50 -1.42
CA TYR A 139 10.41 -15.46 -2.22
C TYR A 139 11.35 -14.60 -1.37
N ASP A 140 12.30 -13.95 -2.02
CA ASP A 140 13.26 -13.05 -1.37
C ASP A 140 12.83 -11.58 -1.51
N ILE A 141 12.06 -11.28 -2.56
CA ILE A 141 11.51 -9.94 -2.85
C ILE A 141 10.06 -10.09 -3.32
N ALA A 142 9.17 -9.28 -2.77
CA ALA A 142 7.78 -9.17 -3.20
C ALA A 142 7.44 -7.73 -3.59
N ILE A 143 6.80 -7.54 -4.74
CA ILE A 143 6.50 -6.22 -5.31
C ILE A 143 4.99 -6.07 -5.46
N ASN A 144 4.43 -5.02 -4.85
CA ASN A 144 3.06 -4.58 -5.04
C ASN A 144 3.02 -3.07 -5.32
N TRP A 145 2.85 -2.67 -6.57
CA TRP A 145 2.76 -1.24 -6.95
C TRP A 145 1.40 -0.61 -6.68
N SER A 146 0.37 -1.40 -6.38
CA SER A 146 -0.95 -0.89 -6.04
C SER A 146 -1.08 -0.42 -4.59
N GLY A 147 -0.21 -0.92 -3.71
CA GLY A 147 -0.18 -0.59 -2.29
C GLY A 147 0.68 0.64 -1.98
N GLY A 148 1.11 0.73 -0.72
CA GLY A 148 1.90 1.87 -0.24
C GLY A 148 1.05 3.04 0.25
N LEU A 149 -0.20 2.81 0.63
CA LEU A 149 -1.15 3.86 1.01
C LEU A 149 -0.92 4.27 2.48
N HIS A 150 0.15 5.04 2.68
CA HIS A 150 0.77 5.30 3.98
C HIS A 150 0.07 6.32 4.89
N HIS A 151 -0.92 7.07 4.37
CA HIS A 151 -1.61 8.12 5.11
C HIS A 151 -2.83 7.62 5.90
N ALA A 152 -3.40 6.47 5.51
CA ALA A 152 -4.59 5.91 6.14
C ALA A 152 -4.39 5.72 7.65
N LYS A 153 -5.33 6.24 8.45
CA LYS A 153 -5.29 6.15 9.91
C LYS A 153 -6.02 4.89 10.38
N ARG A 154 -6.05 4.70 11.70
CA ARG A 154 -6.74 3.56 12.31
C ARG A 154 -8.25 3.57 12.02
N ASP A 155 -8.86 4.74 12.12
CA ASP A 155 -10.31 4.92 12.14
C ASP A 155 -10.80 5.97 11.13
N ASN A 156 -9.95 6.43 10.21
CA ASN A 156 -10.33 7.40 9.18
C ASN A 156 -9.40 7.36 7.96
N ALA A 157 -9.90 7.83 6.83
CA ALA A 157 -9.14 8.01 5.60
C ALA A 157 -8.30 9.30 5.67
N SER A 158 -7.23 9.42 4.88
CA SER A 158 -6.45 10.66 4.76
C SER A 158 -5.55 10.59 3.54
N GLY A 159 -5.39 11.70 2.81
CA GLY A 159 -4.38 11.81 1.75
C GLY A 159 -4.55 10.73 0.68
N PHE A 160 -5.78 10.58 0.17
CA PHE A 160 -6.19 9.54 -0.80
C PHE A 160 -6.15 8.09 -0.28
N CYS A 161 -5.80 7.86 0.99
CA CYS A 161 -5.57 6.54 1.57
C CYS A 161 -6.72 6.14 2.52
N TYR A 162 -7.38 5.02 2.23
CA TYR A 162 -8.50 4.51 3.04
C TYR A 162 -8.09 3.37 3.98
N VAL A 163 -7.40 2.35 3.46
CA VAL A 163 -6.83 1.23 4.25
C VAL A 163 -5.30 1.30 4.20
N ASN A 164 -4.65 1.10 5.34
CA ASN A 164 -3.18 1.14 5.48
C ASN A 164 -2.59 -0.26 5.26
N ASP A 165 -2.37 -0.62 3.99
CA ASP A 165 -1.83 -1.94 3.62
C ASP A 165 -0.41 -2.19 4.13
N ILE A 166 0.36 -1.13 4.32
CA ILE A 166 1.73 -1.18 4.87
C ILE A 166 1.70 -1.70 6.30
N VAL A 167 0.85 -1.12 7.16
CA VAL A 167 0.72 -1.56 8.55
C VAL A 167 0.23 -3.01 8.62
N LEU A 168 -0.71 -3.39 7.74
CA LEU A 168 -1.20 -4.77 7.65
C LEU A 168 -0.09 -5.75 7.23
N ALA A 169 0.73 -5.39 6.25
CA ALA A 169 1.88 -6.18 5.82
C ALA A 169 2.97 -6.29 6.91
N ILE A 170 3.27 -5.19 7.62
CA ILE A 170 4.19 -5.22 8.76
C ILE A 170 3.66 -6.14 9.87
N LEU A 171 2.37 -6.07 10.19
CA LEU A 171 1.73 -6.97 11.15
C LEU A 171 1.85 -8.43 10.73
N GLU A 172 1.83 -8.72 9.44
CA GLU A 172 2.06 -10.05 8.89
C GLU A 172 3.53 -10.47 9.08
N LEU A 173 4.49 -9.64 8.66
CA LEU A 173 5.92 -9.91 8.81
C LEU A 173 6.32 -10.14 10.28
N LEU A 174 5.73 -9.40 11.21
CA LEU A 174 6.00 -9.52 12.65
C LEU A 174 5.55 -10.87 13.27
N LYS A 175 4.84 -11.73 12.52
CA LYS A 175 4.58 -13.12 12.94
C LYS A 175 5.86 -13.97 12.93
N CYS A 176 6.80 -13.68 12.03
CA CYS A 176 8.04 -14.44 11.84
C CYS A 176 9.28 -13.64 12.23
N TYR A 177 9.29 -12.34 11.96
CA TYR A 177 10.45 -11.46 12.21
C TYR A 177 10.29 -10.67 13.51
N LYS A 178 11.33 -10.67 14.36
CA LYS A 178 11.32 -9.89 15.62
C LYS A 178 11.35 -8.38 15.39
N ARG A 179 11.93 -7.93 14.27
CA ARG A 179 12.08 -6.53 13.89
C ARG A 179 11.80 -6.37 12.40
N VAL A 180 11.05 -5.33 12.05
CA VAL A 180 10.79 -4.94 10.67
C VAL A 180 11.23 -3.48 10.50
N LEU A 181 12.06 -3.23 9.48
CA LEU A 181 12.46 -1.89 9.06
C LEU A 181 11.48 -1.39 8.00
N TYR A 182 10.94 -0.19 8.20
CA TYR A 182 10.14 0.50 7.20
C TYR A 182 10.92 1.72 6.68
N VAL A 183 11.11 1.76 5.36
CA VAL A 183 11.76 2.85 4.64
C VAL A 183 10.73 3.51 3.75
N ASP A 184 10.52 4.81 3.95
CA ASP A 184 9.59 5.62 3.17
C ASP A 184 10.38 6.63 2.33
N ILE A 185 10.13 6.62 1.02
CA ILE A 185 10.74 7.53 0.04
C ILE A 185 9.72 8.46 -0.61
N ASP A 186 8.46 8.40 -0.16
CA ASP A 186 7.44 9.34 -0.62
C ASP A 186 7.82 10.77 -0.19
N VAL A 187 7.39 11.75 -0.98
CA VAL A 187 7.64 13.16 -0.68
C VAL A 187 6.87 13.62 0.54
N HIS A 188 5.71 13.01 0.80
CA HIS A 188 4.91 13.23 1.99
C HIS A 188 5.41 12.36 3.14
N HIS A 189 5.29 12.90 4.35
CA HIS A 189 5.62 12.13 5.53
C HIS A 189 4.54 11.05 5.77
N GLY A 190 4.91 9.78 5.61
CA GLY A 190 4.06 8.65 5.99
C GLY A 190 3.73 8.70 7.48
N ASP A 191 2.49 9.06 7.80
CA ASP A 191 2.03 9.36 9.16
C ASP A 191 0.93 8.42 9.67
N GLY A 192 0.39 7.54 8.81
CA GLY A 192 -0.62 6.55 9.18
C GLY A 192 -0.11 5.51 10.18
N TRP A 193 1.19 5.22 10.18
CA TRP A 193 1.82 4.28 11.12
C TRP A 193 1.76 4.75 12.58
N ARG A 194 1.52 6.04 12.88
CA ARG A 194 1.49 6.53 14.26
C ARG A 194 0.40 5.87 15.12
N GLY A 195 -0.70 5.45 14.50
CA GLY A 195 -1.76 4.67 15.16
C GLY A 195 -1.32 3.26 15.57
N PHE A 196 -0.29 2.70 14.91
CA PHE A 196 0.27 1.38 15.24
C PHE A 196 1.00 1.39 16.59
N LEU A 197 1.72 2.48 16.92
CA LEU A 197 2.48 2.58 18.16
C LEU A 197 1.60 2.69 19.42
N HIS A 198 0.41 3.27 19.32
CA HIS A 198 -0.46 3.47 20.49
C HIS A 198 -1.01 2.17 21.09
N ASN A 199 -0.98 1.05 20.35
CA ASN A 199 -1.65 -0.19 20.72
C ASN A 199 -0.69 -1.30 21.19
N ARG A 200 0.62 -1.03 21.34
CA ARG A 200 1.59 -2.02 21.82
C ARG A 200 2.52 -1.46 22.91
N GLN A 201 2.33 -1.94 24.13
CA GLN A 201 3.33 -1.85 25.20
C GLN A 201 4.54 -2.76 24.85
N SER A 202 5.44 -2.28 24.00
CA SER A 202 6.87 -2.67 23.90
C SER A 202 7.47 -2.08 22.64
N ASN A 203 8.24 -1.01 22.81
CA ASN A 203 8.64 -0.05 21.79
C ASN A 203 9.79 -0.51 20.86
N ASP A 204 10.14 -1.80 20.81
CA ASP A 204 11.40 -2.27 20.21
C ASP A 204 11.24 -3.12 18.92
N ARG A 205 10.02 -3.40 18.48
CA ARG A 205 9.75 -4.33 17.34
C ARG A 205 9.53 -3.66 15.99
N PHE A 206 9.28 -2.36 15.96
CA PHE A 206 9.09 -1.58 14.75
C PHE A 206 9.95 -0.32 14.81
N VAL A 207 10.89 -0.20 13.88
CA VAL A 207 11.79 0.96 13.79
C VAL A 207 11.47 1.67 12.48
N PRO A 208 10.67 2.75 12.51
CA PRO A 208 10.46 3.58 11.33
C PRO A 208 11.74 4.36 11.05
N SER A 209 12.32 4.18 9.88
CA SER A 209 13.36 5.10 9.37
C SER A 209 12.72 6.03 8.36
N ILE A 210 12.54 7.29 8.76
CA ILE A 210 11.93 8.32 7.93
C ILE A 210 13.06 9.18 7.34
N TRP A 211 13.16 9.21 6.01
CA TRP A 211 14.05 10.13 5.31
C TRP A 211 13.23 11.29 4.78
N ARG A 212 13.47 12.51 5.31
CA ARG A 212 12.76 13.73 4.90
C ARG A 212 13.53 14.42 3.77
N PHE A 213 12.90 14.59 2.61
CA PHE A 213 13.45 15.41 1.53
C PHE A 213 12.94 16.87 1.54
N LEU A 214 11.87 17.23 2.27
CA LEU A 214 11.35 18.61 2.33
C LEU A 214 10.81 19.05 3.73
N PRO A 215 10.81 20.37 4.06
CA PRO A 215 10.29 20.93 5.32
C PRO A 215 8.74 20.88 5.44
N GLN A 216 8.23 20.86 6.68
CA GLN A 216 6.81 20.66 7.06
C GLN A 216 5.80 21.74 6.63
N ASP A 217 6.24 22.82 5.96
CA ASP A 217 5.43 24.04 5.75
C ASP A 217 4.63 24.10 4.44
N ARG A 218 4.47 22.99 3.73
CA ARG A 218 3.48 22.89 2.64
C ARG A 218 2.44 21.82 2.92
N ARG A 219 1.64 22.05 3.96
CA ARG A 219 0.36 21.36 4.13
C ARG A 219 -0.69 22.03 3.25
N HIS A 220 -1.27 21.23 2.34
CA HIS A 220 -2.48 21.50 1.55
C HIS A 220 -2.42 22.71 0.60
N ARG A 221 -2.05 22.42 -0.65
CA ARG A 221 -2.61 23.08 -1.84
C ARG A 221 -2.95 22.01 -2.86
#